data_AF-A0A9P6IS16-F1
#
_entry.id   AF-A0A9P6IS16-F1
#
_cell.length_a   1.000
_cell.length_b   1.000
_cell.length_c   1.000
_cell.angle_alpha   90.00
_cell.angle_beta   90.00
_cell.angle_gamma   90.00
#
_symmetry.space_group_name_H-M   'P 1'
#
loop_
_entity.id
_entity.type
_entity.pdbx_description
1 polymer ?
#
loop_
_entity_poly.entity_id
_entity_poly.type
_entity_poly.pdbx_seq_one_letter_code
_entity_poly.pdbx_strand_id
1 'polypeptide(L)'
;MNGEANTTGELKGIVLENGRTIWVCDRCYDCLQRRECIEETSYMTLSQYIPLVKREPEVNVTLCNPESVVVLTETFTKPSETKKMTIHIESEYFGTLERAKRSCFNSIVDLFHNLGTVLQQQKVLTYLEIHGGSTNGALYTGLQAVFQCRSLETLHASRIPYFLQGNIQMKCRHLRELALQGVLVDTEQAANNLRTLIGMCPGLTKLTVTRAEFTSMSLVTLFLANPKKMRIQFAKLEHLDLSYNDLDAQEAINFVNMALAGERPRLKYLDLSGNSKIGDASCHGILELLRAKHCMLEEVKMEGT
;
A
#
# COMPACT_ATOMS: atom_id res chain seq x y z
N MET A 1 28.84 16.05 -5.93
CA MET A 1 27.47 15.68 -6.35
C MET A 1 26.68 15.44 -5.08
N ASN A 2 25.70 16.30 -4.83
CA ASN A 2 24.95 16.38 -3.58
C ASN A 2 24.01 15.18 -3.48
N GLY A 3 24.25 14.32 -2.50
CA GLY A 3 23.29 13.32 -2.08
C GLY A 3 22.26 13.98 -1.17
N GLU A 4 21.00 13.96 -1.59
CA GLU A 4 19.87 14.33 -0.75
C GLU A 4 19.83 13.36 0.45
N ALA A 5 20.06 13.91 1.64
CA ALA A 5 19.99 13.16 2.87
C ALA A 5 18.52 12.86 3.19
N ASN A 6 18.15 11.58 3.21
CA ASN A 6 16.90 11.08 3.78
C ASN A 6 16.74 11.58 5.23
N THR A 7 15.70 12.35 5.50
CA THR A 7 15.49 13.04 6.79
C THR A 7 14.63 12.28 7.81
N THR A 8 14.25 11.03 7.59
CA THR A 8 13.40 10.28 8.55
C THR A 8 13.84 8.84 8.75
N GLY A 9 14.99 8.64 9.42
CA GLY A 9 15.33 7.39 10.12
C GLY A 9 14.67 7.31 11.51
N GLU A 10 14.74 6.15 12.18
CA GLU A 10 14.12 5.85 13.48
C GLU A 10 14.22 7.04 14.45
N LEU A 11 13.08 7.51 14.97
CA LEU A 11 13.04 8.58 15.96
C LEU A 11 13.13 7.97 17.36
N LYS A 12 14.22 8.24 18.07
CA LYS A 12 14.42 7.82 19.45
C LYS A 12 14.03 8.94 20.41
N GLY A 13 13.23 8.58 21.41
CA GLY A 13 12.79 9.48 22.47
C GLY A 13 13.88 9.67 23.52
N ILE A 14 14.16 10.92 23.87
CA ILE A 14 15.11 11.30 24.93
C ILE A 14 14.39 12.19 25.93
N VAL A 15 14.41 11.78 27.20
CA VAL A 15 13.87 12.57 28.31
C VAL A 15 14.94 13.53 28.79
N LEU A 16 14.70 14.82 28.60
CA LEU A 16 15.56 15.90 29.09
C LEU A 16 15.43 16.05 30.61
N GLU A 17 16.40 16.72 31.24
CA GLU A 17 16.42 16.94 32.70
C GLU A 17 15.20 17.71 33.22
N ASN A 18 14.57 18.52 32.37
CA ASN A 18 13.32 19.23 32.69
C ASN A 18 12.05 18.36 32.51
N GLY A 19 12.20 17.06 32.26
CA GLY A 19 11.12 16.11 32.06
C GLY A 19 10.47 16.14 30.68
N ARG A 20 10.95 16.98 29.74
CA ARG A 20 10.44 17.02 28.36
C ARG A 20 11.06 15.91 27.53
N THR A 21 10.23 15.19 26.78
CA THR A 21 10.71 14.23 25.77
C THR A 21 10.91 14.92 24.43
N ILE A 22 12.10 14.75 23.83
CA ILE A 22 12.38 15.14 22.45
C ILE A 22 12.61 13.89 21.60
N TRP A 23 12.23 13.96 20.33
CA TRP A 23 12.37 12.86 19.37
C TRP A 23 13.44 13.22 18.35
N VAL A 24 14.41 12.32 18.17
CA VAL A 24 15.63 12.61 17.41
C VAL A 24 15.94 11.41 16.52
N CYS A 25 16.45 11.59 15.30
CA CYS A 25 16.81 10.45 14.46
C CYS A 25 17.97 9.64 15.10
N ASP A 26 18.16 8.39 14.70
CA ASP A 26 19.23 7.51 15.21
C ASP A 26 20.59 8.17 15.32
N ARG A 27 20.98 8.90 14.27
CA ARG A 27 22.26 9.62 14.24
C ARG A 27 22.33 10.67 15.35
N CYS A 28 21.26 11.44 15.54
CA CYS A 28 21.16 12.42 16.61
C CYS A 28 21.08 11.77 18.00
N TYR A 29 20.51 10.57 18.09
CA TYR A 29 20.45 9.83 19.35
C TYR A 29 21.82 9.31 19.77
N ASP A 30 22.56 8.70 18.85
CA ASP A 30 23.89 8.16 19.11
C ASP A 30 24.88 9.28 19.48
N CYS A 31 24.82 10.42 18.79
CA CYS A 31 25.61 11.60 19.14
C CYS A 31 25.24 12.14 20.53
N LEU A 32 23.96 12.14 20.91
CA LEU A 32 23.52 12.55 22.26
C LEU A 32 23.99 11.59 23.35
N GLN A 33 23.92 10.28 23.11
CA GLN A 33 24.42 9.26 24.03
C GLN A 33 25.92 9.39 24.28
N ARG A 34 26.69 9.81 23.26
CA ARG A 34 28.13 10.05 23.35
C ARG A 34 28.50 11.43 23.92
N ARG A 35 27.52 12.26 24.29
CA ARG A 35 27.70 13.67 24.68
C ARG A 35 28.46 14.50 23.62
N GLU A 36 28.38 14.10 22.36
CA GLU A 36 28.92 14.89 21.27
C GLU A 36 28.01 16.11 21.07
N CYS A 37 28.60 17.31 20.93
CA CYS A 37 27.84 18.52 20.66
C CYS A 37 27.11 18.38 19.32
N ILE A 38 25.81 18.17 19.40
CA ILE A 38 24.93 18.31 18.25
C ILE A 38 24.49 19.78 18.21
N GLU A 39 24.67 20.43 17.07
CA GLU A 39 24.10 21.76 16.87
C GLU A 39 22.58 21.71 17.14
N GLU A 40 22.07 22.66 17.94
CA GLU A 40 20.66 22.77 18.37
C GLU A 40 19.64 22.72 17.21
N THR A 41 20.10 22.89 15.98
CA THR A 41 19.34 22.77 14.73
C THR A 41 18.87 21.34 14.42
N SER A 42 19.33 20.32 15.15
CA SER A 42 19.13 18.90 14.81
C SER A 42 18.00 18.19 15.56
N TYR A 43 17.18 18.93 16.32
CA TYR A 43 16.02 18.40 17.05
C TYR A 43 14.71 19.06 16.58
N MET A 44 13.69 18.25 16.33
CA MET A 44 12.35 18.75 16.04
C MET A 44 11.34 18.24 17.08
N THR A 45 10.78 19.19 17.81
CA THR A 45 9.56 19.01 18.60
C THR A 45 8.34 18.83 17.68
N LEU A 46 7.23 18.29 18.19
CA LEU A 46 5.93 18.29 17.49
C LEU A 46 5.59 19.69 16.92
N SER A 47 5.87 20.75 17.69
CA SER A 47 5.73 22.15 17.28
C SER A 47 6.61 22.56 16.10
N GLN A 48 7.76 21.91 15.89
CA GLN A 48 8.68 22.12 14.76
C GLN A 48 8.37 21.20 13.56
N TYR A 49 7.73 20.05 13.77
CA TYR A 49 7.32 19.13 12.69
C TYR A 49 6.10 19.64 11.92
N ILE A 50 5.11 20.21 12.63
CA ILE A 50 3.88 20.75 12.04
C ILE A 50 4.14 21.79 10.93
N PRO A 51 5.06 22.77 11.08
CA PRO A 51 5.39 23.72 10.04
C PRO A 51 6.01 23.11 8.78
N LEU A 52 6.80 22.04 8.91
CA LEU A 52 7.51 21.40 7.79
C LEU A 52 6.53 20.63 6.91
N VAL A 53 5.74 19.75 7.49
CA VAL A 53 4.77 18.95 6.73
C VAL A 53 3.73 19.83 6.01
N LYS A 54 3.40 21.01 6.55
CA LYS A 54 2.51 21.96 5.88
C LYS A 54 3.03 22.49 4.54
N ARG A 55 4.34 22.50 4.33
CA ARG A 55 4.97 23.12 3.16
C ARG A 55 5.59 22.09 2.22
N GLU A 56 5.83 20.87 2.70
CA GLU A 56 6.46 19.84 1.89
C GLU A 56 5.42 19.13 1.00
N PRO A 57 5.63 19.11 -0.33
CA PRO A 57 4.76 18.40 -1.27
C PRO A 57 4.90 16.88 -1.17
N GLU A 58 6.02 16.39 -0.62
CA GLU A 58 6.34 14.99 -0.44
C GLU A 58 6.81 14.74 1.00
N VAL A 59 6.24 13.71 1.64
CA VAL A 59 6.53 13.37 3.04
C VAL A 59 6.80 11.88 3.15
N ASN A 60 7.98 11.54 3.66
CA ASN A 60 8.37 10.16 3.98
C ASN A 60 8.42 10.02 5.50
N VAL A 61 7.82 8.96 6.06
CA VAL A 61 7.71 8.78 7.52
C VAL A 61 7.93 7.32 7.88
N THR A 62 8.67 7.11 8.96
CA THR A 62 8.81 5.80 9.61
C THR A 62 8.11 5.82 10.97
N LEU A 63 7.14 4.93 11.14
CA LEU A 63 6.34 4.73 12.35
C LEU A 63 6.95 3.59 13.16
N CYS A 64 7.77 3.96 14.13
CA CYS A 64 8.50 3.05 15.01
C CYS A 64 7.83 2.87 16.39
N ASN A 65 6.85 3.70 16.75
CA ASN A 65 6.13 3.66 18.04
C ASN A 65 4.76 4.39 17.98
N PRO A 66 3.87 4.28 18.99
CA PRO A 66 2.55 4.86 18.99
C PRO A 66 2.60 6.38 18.96
N GLU A 67 3.59 7.00 19.59
CA GLU A 67 3.78 8.45 19.59
C GLU A 67 4.06 8.99 18.18
N SER A 68 4.83 8.28 17.36
CA SER A 68 5.04 8.65 15.96
C SER A 68 3.74 8.62 15.14
N VAL A 69 2.82 7.70 15.45
CA VAL A 69 1.48 7.65 14.83
C VAL A 69 0.63 8.84 15.27
N VAL A 70 0.68 9.22 16.55
CA VAL A 70 0.00 10.41 17.09
C VAL A 70 0.52 11.67 16.42
N VAL A 71 1.84 11.85 16.36
CA VAL A 71 2.50 12.99 15.71
C VAL A 71 2.04 13.12 14.26
N LEU A 72 2.09 12.03 13.51
CA LEU A 72 1.66 12.02 12.12
C LEU A 72 0.16 12.37 11.99
N THR A 73 -0.67 11.76 12.82
CA THR A 73 -2.12 11.99 12.83
C THR A 73 -2.43 13.46 13.10
N GLU A 74 -1.88 14.04 14.17
CA GLU A 74 -2.09 15.44 14.54
C GLU A 74 -1.59 16.42 13.48
N THR A 75 -0.47 16.08 12.84
CA THR A 75 0.11 16.89 11.76
C THR A 75 -0.83 16.98 10.57
N PHE A 76 -1.45 15.87 10.19
CA PHE A 76 -2.37 15.82 9.05
C PHE A 76 -3.83 16.16 9.43
N THR A 77 -4.19 16.30 10.70
CA THR A 77 -5.52 16.81 11.09
C THR A 77 -5.80 18.20 10.51
N LYS A 78 -4.75 18.99 10.24
CA LYS A 78 -4.85 20.29 9.55
C LYS A 78 -4.68 20.10 8.04
N PRO A 79 -5.27 20.96 7.20
CA PRO A 79 -5.00 20.93 5.77
C PRO A 79 -3.49 21.00 5.50
N SER A 80 -3.00 20.01 4.77
CA SER A 80 -1.61 19.95 4.29
C SER A 80 -1.55 20.25 2.79
N GLU A 81 -0.40 20.73 2.32
CA GLU A 81 -0.06 20.82 0.88
C GLU A 81 0.59 19.53 0.35
N THR A 82 0.82 18.53 1.22
CA THR A 82 1.42 17.24 0.87
C THR A 82 0.58 16.48 -0.16
N LYS A 83 1.17 16.26 -1.32
CA LYS A 83 0.59 15.49 -2.43
C LYS A 83 1.02 14.04 -2.43
N LYS A 84 2.24 13.77 -1.96
CA LYS A 84 2.85 12.44 -1.93
C LYS A 84 3.25 12.06 -0.51
N MET A 85 2.83 10.88 -0.07
CA MET A 85 3.21 10.36 1.24
C MET A 85 3.65 8.90 1.15
N THR A 86 4.75 8.59 1.83
CA THR A 86 5.20 7.21 2.07
C THR A 86 5.32 6.96 3.56
N ILE A 87 4.69 5.89 4.04
CA ILE A 87 4.62 5.48 5.45
C ILE A 87 5.27 4.10 5.58
N HIS A 88 6.32 3.98 6.36
CA HIS A 88 6.93 2.72 6.77
C HIS A 88 6.53 2.40 8.21
N ILE A 89 6.07 1.19 8.49
CA ILE A 89 5.63 0.77 9.83
C ILE A 89 6.54 -0.37 10.29
N GLU A 90 7.32 -0.19 11.35
CA GLU A 90 8.30 -1.20 11.77
C GLU A 90 7.68 -2.35 12.57
N SER A 91 8.17 -3.55 12.33
CA SER A 91 7.61 -4.80 12.87
C SER A 91 7.94 -5.05 14.34
N GLU A 92 9.17 -4.73 14.73
CA GLU A 92 9.77 -5.17 15.99
C GLU A 92 9.08 -4.56 17.22
N TYR A 93 8.54 -3.35 17.05
CA TYR A 93 7.90 -2.61 18.13
C TYR A 93 6.46 -3.09 18.42
N PHE A 94 5.65 -3.32 17.38
CA PHE A 94 4.26 -3.75 17.61
C PHE A 94 4.19 -5.23 18.04
N GLY A 95 5.13 -6.07 17.58
CA GLY A 95 5.20 -7.47 18.00
C GLY A 95 5.53 -7.67 19.49
N THR A 96 6.20 -6.72 20.14
CA THR A 96 6.50 -6.79 21.59
C THR A 96 5.32 -6.32 22.45
N LEU A 97 4.58 -5.29 22.02
CA LEU A 97 3.36 -4.83 22.70
C LEU A 97 2.15 -5.76 22.49
N GLU A 98 2.08 -6.48 21.37
CA GLU A 98 1.08 -7.54 21.14
C GLU A 98 1.11 -8.64 22.22
N ARG A 99 2.28 -8.89 22.82
CA ARG A 99 2.45 -9.83 23.94
C ARG A 99 2.04 -9.23 25.29
N ALA A 100 1.94 -7.91 25.38
CA ALA A 100 1.70 -7.17 26.61
C ALA A 100 0.28 -6.57 26.64
N LYS A 101 -0.71 -7.39 27.04
CA LYS A 101 -2.10 -7.01 27.38
C LYS A 101 -2.97 -6.52 26.21
N ARG A 102 -4.20 -7.07 26.10
CA ARG A 102 -5.22 -6.69 25.08
C ARG A 102 -5.51 -5.19 25.00
N SER A 103 -5.39 -4.45 26.10
CA SER A 103 -5.65 -3.00 26.13
C SER A 103 -4.68 -2.21 25.25
N CYS A 104 -3.40 -2.57 25.24
CA CYS A 104 -2.38 -1.88 24.45
C CYS A 104 -2.60 -2.10 22.95
N PHE A 105 -2.99 -3.32 22.56
CA PHE A 105 -3.33 -3.64 21.18
C PHE A 105 -4.49 -2.80 20.64
N ASN A 106 -5.59 -2.69 21.40
CA ASN A 106 -6.74 -1.87 21.00
C ASN A 106 -6.36 -0.40 20.82
N SER A 107 -5.54 0.16 21.73
CA SER A 107 -5.06 1.53 21.58
C SER A 107 -4.25 1.74 20.30
N ILE A 108 -3.44 0.76 19.89
CA ILE A 108 -2.67 0.87 18.64
C ILE A 108 -3.61 0.80 17.42
N VAL A 109 -4.60 -0.08 17.45
CA VAL A 109 -5.63 -0.14 16.39
C VAL A 109 -6.36 1.20 16.26
N ASP A 110 -6.72 1.83 17.39
CA ASP A 110 -7.37 3.15 17.38
C ASP A 110 -6.47 4.23 16.76
N LEU A 111 -5.14 4.16 16.96
CA LEU A 111 -4.20 5.07 16.32
C LEU A 111 -4.17 4.92 14.80
N PHE A 112 -4.10 3.69 14.28
CA PHE A 112 -4.16 3.46 12.84
C PHE A 112 -5.52 3.81 12.24
N HIS A 113 -6.60 3.65 13.01
CA HIS A 113 -7.92 4.12 12.63
C HIS A 113 -7.99 5.65 12.49
N ASN A 114 -7.42 6.37 13.45
CA ASN A 114 -7.36 7.83 13.40
C ASN A 114 -6.47 8.31 12.24
N LEU A 115 -5.33 7.65 12.02
CA LEU A 115 -4.45 7.95 10.88
C LEU A 115 -5.20 7.76 9.55
N GLY A 116 -5.86 6.63 9.35
CA GLY A 116 -6.68 6.40 8.16
C GLY A 116 -7.78 7.46 7.98
N THR A 117 -8.41 7.87 9.09
CA THR A 117 -9.46 8.91 9.12
C THR A 117 -8.93 10.30 8.73
N VAL A 118 -7.70 10.61 9.10
CA VAL A 118 -7.06 11.88 8.76
C VAL A 118 -6.58 11.87 7.30
N LEU A 119 -6.01 10.76 6.84
CA LEU A 119 -5.54 10.61 5.46
C LEU A 119 -6.69 10.73 4.44
N GLN A 120 -7.87 10.17 4.74
CA GLN A 120 -9.05 10.32 3.86
C GLN A 120 -9.55 11.76 3.73
N GLN A 121 -9.26 12.63 4.70
CA GLN A 121 -9.70 14.02 4.71
C GLN A 121 -8.76 14.93 3.91
N GLN A 122 -7.57 14.45 3.54
CA GLN A 122 -6.61 15.21 2.76
C GLN A 122 -7.13 15.44 1.34
N LYS A 123 -7.31 16.70 0.95
CA LYS A 123 -7.89 17.09 -0.34
C LYS A 123 -6.90 17.08 -1.49
N VAL A 124 -5.60 17.11 -1.18
CA VAL A 124 -4.52 17.25 -2.16
C VAL A 124 -3.61 16.02 -2.21
N LEU A 125 -3.83 15.03 -1.34
CA LEU A 125 -3.06 13.79 -1.32
C LEU A 125 -3.42 12.95 -2.56
N THR A 126 -2.48 12.85 -3.50
CA THR A 126 -2.63 12.12 -4.77
C THR A 126 -1.85 10.81 -4.79
N TYR A 127 -0.79 10.68 -3.99
CA TYR A 127 0.00 9.46 -3.87
C TYR A 127 0.12 9.06 -2.40
N LEU A 128 -0.16 7.79 -2.11
CA LEU A 128 0.05 7.20 -0.80
C LEU A 128 0.71 5.83 -0.94
N GLU A 129 1.77 5.62 -0.18
CA GLU A 129 2.46 4.34 -0.07
C GLU A 129 2.55 3.95 1.40
N ILE A 130 2.18 2.71 1.73
CA ILE A 130 2.19 2.18 3.09
C ILE A 130 2.89 0.82 3.09
N HIS A 131 3.93 0.69 3.91
CA HIS A 131 4.67 -0.54 4.12
C HIS A 131 4.43 -1.04 5.54
N GLY A 132 3.74 -2.16 5.68
CA GLY A 132 3.57 -2.85 6.96
C GLY A 132 4.82 -3.67 7.32
N GLY A 133 5.20 -3.64 8.59
CA GLY A 133 6.22 -4.52 9.14
C GLY A 133 5.64 -5.77 9.79
N SER A 134 4.42 -5.70 10.34
CA SER A 134 3.80 -6.78 11.10
C SER A 134 3.02 -7.73 10.20
N THR A 135 3.10 -9.02 10.50
CA THR A 135 2.23 -10.04 9.90
C THR A 135 0.83 -10.05 10.54
N ASN A 136 0.64 -9.36 11.66
CA ASN A 136 -0.66 -9.26 12.32
C ASN A 136 -1.53 -8.21 11.64
N GLY A 137 -2.32 -8.63 10.66
CA GLY A 137 -3.13 -7.70 9.86
C GLY A 137 -4.17 -6.90 10.66
N ALA A 138 -4.57 -7.34 11.87
CA ALA A 138 -5.56 -6.63 12.68
C ALA A 138 -5.03 -5.28 13.21
N LEU A 139 -3.71 -5.13 13.33
CA LEU A 139 -3.04 -3.88 13.70
C LEU A 139 -3.42 -2.72 12.76
N TYR A 140 -3.57 -3.03 11.47
CA TYR A 140 -3.80 -2.06 10.41
C TYR A 140 -5.27 -1.73 10.21
N THR A 141 -6.14 -2.21 11.10
CA THR A 141 -7.57 -1.92 11.05
C THR A 141 -7.78 -0.41 11.13
N GLY A 142 -8.49 0.11 10.13
CA GLY A 142 -8.81 1.52 9.97
C GLY A 142 -7.99 2.21 8.87
N LEU A 143 -6.82 1.68 8.49
CA LEU A 143 -6.08 2.20 7.33
C LEU A 143 -6.88 2.08 6.03
N GLN A 144 -7.82 1.13 5.92
CA GLN A 144 -8.75 1.06 4.77
C GLN A 144 -9.61 2.31 4.59
N ALA A 145 -9.68 3.22 5.58
CA ALA A 145 -10.31 4.51 5.39
C ALA A 145 -9.66 5.33 4.24
N VAL A 146 -8.40 5.07 3.88
CA VAL A 146 -7.72 5.76 2.76
C VAL A 146 -8.45 5.58 1.42
N PHE A 147 -9.24 4.52 1.26
CA PHE A 147 -10.10 4.32 0.08
C PHE A 147 -11.25 5.35 -0.02
N GLN A 148 -11.48 6.14 1.03
CA GLN A 148 -12.39 7.27 1.00
C GLN A 148 -11.74 8.58 0.53
N CYS A 149 -10.41 8.62 0.41
CA CYS A 149 -9.67 9.78 -0.10
C CYS A 149 -10.04 10.04 -1.56
N ARG A 150 -10.68 11.18 -1.82
CA ARG A 150 -11.21 11.50 -3.16
C ARG A 150 -10.13 11.93 -4.14
N SER A 151 -9.03 12.52 -3.66
CA SER A 151 -7.93 12.99 -4.52
C SER A 151 -6.93 11.91 -4.88
N LEU A 152 -7.00 10.74 -4.25
CA LEU A 152 -5.98 9.71 -4.40
C LEU A 152 -5.95 9.15 -5.83
N GLU A 153 -4.79 9.23 -6.46
CA GLU A 153 -4.49 8.73 -7.81
C GLU A 153 -3.60 7.48 -7.79
N THR A 154 -2.70 7.36 -6.80
CA THR A 154 -1.83 6.21 -6.61
C THR A 154 -1.90 5.71 -5.18
N LEU A 155 -2.12 4.39 -5.01
CA LEU A 155 -2.06 3.72 -3.72
C LEU A 155 -1.18 2.48 -3.80
N HIS A 156 -0.13 2.46 -3.02
CA HIS A 156 0.74 1.30 -2.81
C HIS A 156 0.59 0.83 -1.37
N ALA A 157 0.24 -0.44 -1.17
CA ALA A 157 0.16 -1.06 0.15
C ALA A 157 0.92 -2.37 0.12
N SER A 158 1.97 -2.48 0.94
CA SER A 158 2.79 -3.68 1.03
C SER A 158 2.75 -4.24 2.44
N ARG A 159 2.68 -5.58 2.57
CA ARG A 159 2.74 -6.32 3.83
C ARG A 159 1.68 -5.86 4.84
N ILE A 160 0.45 -5.66 4.35
CA ILE A 160 -0.73 -5.34 5.16
C ILE A 160 -1.78 -6.44 4.93
N PRO A 161 -1.64 -7.64 5.55
CA PRO A 161 -2.38 -8.83 5.14
C PRO A 161 -3.90 -8.64 5.10
N TYR A 162 -4.50 -7.98 6.09
CA TYR A 162 -5.95 -7.86 6.20
C TYR A 162 -6.51 -6.54 5.65
N PHE A 163 -5.74 -5.82 4.83
CA PHE A 163 -6.14 -4.51 4.28
C PHE A 163 -7.46 -4.55 3.52
N LEU A 164 -7.77 -5.69 2.90
CA LEU A 164 -9.00 -5.92 2.14
C LEU A 164 -10.10 -6.67 2.91
N GLN A 165 -9.89 -7.11 4.14
CA GLN A 165 -10.86 -7.97 4.85
C GLN A 165 -11.99 -7.19 5.56
N GLY A 166 -11.82 -5.89 5.78
CA GLY A 166 -12.82 -5.06 6.46
C GLY A 166 -14.02 -4.62 5.59
N ASN A 167 -15.00 -3.96 6.23
CA ASN A 167 -16.05 -3.25 5.49
C ASN A 167 -15.46 -1.96 4.91
N ILE A 168 -15.23 -1.94 3.60
CA ILE A 168 -14.58 -0.79 2.95
C ILE A 168 -15.58 0.04 2.17
N GLN A 169 -15.65 1.34 2.50
CA GLN A 169 -16.40 2.32 1.73
C GLN A 169 -15.48 2.96 0.70
N MET A 170 -15.77 2.77 -0.58
CA MET A 170 -14.94 3.25 -1.69
C MET A 170 -15.42 4.63 -2.17
N LYS A 171 -14.54 5.64 -2.12
CA LYS A 171 -14.78 6.98 -2.73
C LYS A 171 -13.62 7.48 -3.59
N CYS A 172 -12.49 6.78 -3.64
CA CYS A 172 -11.32 7.07 -4.47
C CYS A 172 -11.60 6.81 -5.97
N ARG A 173 -12.31 7.72 -6.65
CA ARG A 173 -12.68 7.56 -8.08
C ARG A 173 -11.57 7.93 -9.06
N HIS A 174 -10.53 8.61 -8.58
CA HIS A 174 -9.42 9.11 -9.39
C HIS A 174 -8.21 8.16 -9.40
N LEU A 175 -8.32 7.01 -8.73
CA LEU A 175 -7.24 6.03 -8.64
C LEU A 175 -6.88 5.50 -10.04
N ARG A 176 -5.61 5.68 -10.42
CA ARG A 176 -4.99 5.25 -11.67
C ARG A 176 -4.03 4.09 -11.46
N GLU A 177 -3.41 4.02 -10.30
CA GLU A 177 -2.46 2.98 -9.93
C GLU A 177 -2.79 2.39 -8.56
N LEU A 178 -2.91 1.06 -8.53
CA LEU A 178 -3.07 0.29 -7.30
C LEU A 178 -1.99 -0.79 -7.26
N ALA A 179 -1.17 -0.78 -6.22
CA ALA A 179 -0.23 -1.86 -5.92
C ALA A 179 -0.51 -2.45 -4.53
N LEU A 180 -0.79 -3.75 -4.50
CA LEU A 180 -1.06 -4.53 -3.30
C LEU A 180 -0.07 -5.69 -3.24
N GLN A 181 0.93 -5.63 -2.36
CA GLN A 181 1.93 -6.68 -2.21
C GLN A 181 1.79 -7.34 -0.85
N GLY A 182 1.56 -8.64 -0.76
CA GLY A 182 1.37 -9.31 0.54
C GLY A 182 0.08 -8.87 1.25
N VAL A 183 -0.93 -8.46 0.49
CA VAL A 183 -2.29 -8.18 0.98
C VAL A 183 -3.15 -9.38 0.60
N LEU A 184 -3.79 -10.01 1.59
CA LEU A 184 -4.52 -11.25 1.39
C LEU A 184 -5.85 -11.01 0.69
N VAL A 185 -6.10 -11.82 -0.33
CA VAL A 185 -7.34 -11.93 -1.09
C VAL A 185 -7.83 -13.37 -1.00
N ASP A 186 -7.71 -13.96 0.18
CA ASP A 186 -8.01 -15.37 0.49
C ASP A 186 -9.50 -15.63 0.75
N THR A 187 -10.23 -14.58 1.14
CA THR A 187 -11.65 -14.64 1.48
C THR A 187 -12.56 -14.05 0.38
N GLU A 188 -13.83 -14.47 0.37
CA GLU A 188 -14.86 -13.89 -0.50
C GLU A 188 -15.00 -12.37 -0.29
N GLN A 189 -14.96 -11.92 0.97
CA GLN A 189 -15.07 -10.50 1.29
C GLN A 189 -13.89 -9.68 0.73
N ALA A 190 -12.66 -10.17 0.88
CA ALA A 190 -11.48 -9.50 0.34
C ALA A 190 -11.51 -9.44 -1.19
N ALA A 191 -11.90 -10.54 -1.85
CA ALA A 191 -12.09 -10.57 -3.30
C ALA A 191 -13.18 -9.60 -3.78
N ASN A 192 -14.31 -9.53 -3.06
CA ASN A 192 -15.38 -8.60 -3.36
C ASN A 192 -14.95 -7.13 -3.19
N ASN A 193 -14.15 -6.83 -2.17
CA ASN A 193 -13.59 -5.50 -1.96
C ASN A 193 -12.61 -5.12 -3.08
N LEU A 194 -11.68 -6.01 -3.47
CA LEU A 194 -10.77 -5.79 -4.60
C LEU A 194 -11.55 -5.57 -5.91
N ARG A 195 -12.54 -6.42 -6.19
CA ARG A 195 -13.43 -6.30 -7.33
C ARG A 195 -14.14 -4.94 -7.35
N THR A 196 -14.67 -4.52 -6.20
CA THR A 196 -15.39 -3.25 -6.07
C THR A 196 -14.46 -2.08 -6.34
N LEU A 197 -13.24 -2.12 -5.79
CA LEU A 197 -12.21 -1.12 -6.02
C LEU A 197 -11.91 -0.99 -7.51
N ILE A 198 -11.55 -2.09 -8.19
CA ILE A 198 -11.29 -2.10 -9.63
C ILE A 198 -12.52 -1.58 -10.41
N GLY A 199 -13.71 -2.03 -10.02
CA GLY A 199 -14.98 -1.64 -10.62
C GLY A 199 -15.35 -0.16 -10.47
N MET A 200 -14.87 0.51 -9.42
CA MET A 200 -15.22 1.90 -9.08
C MET A 200 -14.18 2.93 -9.52
N CYS A 201 -13.02 2.48 -10.00
CA CYS A 201 -11.93 3.34 -10.46
C CYS A 201 -11.86 3.30 -12.01
N PRO A 202 -12.68 4.10 -12.73
CA PRO A 202 -12.75 4.03 -14.19
C PRO A 202 -11.46 4.43 -14.91
N GLY A 203 -10.55 5.11 -14.21
CA GLY A 203 -9.22 5.52 -14.69
C GLY A 203 -8.08 4.61 -14.26
N LEU A 204 -8.37 3.46 -13.62
CA LEU A 204 -7.34 2.50 -13.22
C LEU A 204 -6.65 1.94 -14.47
N THR A 205 -5.33 2.14 -14.55
CA THR A 205 -4.48 1.74 -15.68
C THR A 205 -3.36 0.80 -15.25
N LYS A 206 -2.95 0.84 -13.98
CA LYS A 206 -1.95 -0.05 -13.41
C LYS A 206 -2.50 -0.80 -12.20
N LEU A 207 -2.45 -2.12 -12.28
CA LEU A 207 -2.85 -3.02 -11.20
C LEU A 207 -1.71 -3.99 -10.92
N THR A 208 -1.17 -3.91 -9.72
CA THR A 208 -0.18 -4.86 -9.18
C THR A 208 -0.82 -5.52 -7.97
N VAL A 209 -0.98 -6.84 -8.01
CA VAL A 209 -1.46 -7.63 -6.89
C VAL A 209 -0.54 -8.83 -6.78
N THR A 210 0.39 -8.84 -5.83
CA THR A 210 1.42 -9.89 -5.73
C THR A 210 1.43 -10.48 -4.33
N ARG A 211 1.75 -11.78 -4.22
CA ARG A 211 1.75 -12.50 -2.93
C ARG A 211 0.44 -12.35 -2.18
N ALA A 212 -0.68 -12.42 -2.90
CA ALA A 212 -2.00 -12.10 -2.39
C ALA A 212 -2.79 -13.30 -1.84
N GLU A 213 -2.20 -14.51 -1.86
CA GLU A 213 -2.83 -15.76 -1.38
C GLU A 213 -4.25 -15.96 -1.93
N PHE A 214 -4.41 -15.90 -3.25
CA PHE A 214 -5.70 -16.19 -3.86
C PHE A 214 -6.14 -17.63 -3.59
N THR A 215 -7.39 -17.79 -3.15
CA THR A 215 -8.07 -19.09 -3.11
C THR A 215 -8.97 -19.26 -4.33
N SER A 216 -9.32 -20.50 -4.70
CA SER A 216 -10.26 -20.73 -5.81
C SER A 216 -11.61 -20.02 -5.59
N MET A 217 -12.07 -19.92 -4.34
CA MET A 217 -13.28 -19.16 -3.97
C MET A 217 -13.11 -17.66 -4.25
N SER A 218 -11.99 -17.08 -3.84
CA SER A 218 -11.70 -15.66 -4.05
C SER A 218 -11.65 -15.29 -5.53
N LEU A 219 -11.06 -16.15 -6.37
CA LEU A 219 -10.95 -15.94 -7.81
C LEU A 219 -12.33 -16.03 -8.48
N VAL A 220 -13.14 -17.03 -8.11
CA VAL A 220 -14.54 -17.11 -8.53
C VAL A 220 -15.29 -15.82 -8.21
N THR A 221 -15.14 -15.29 -7.00
CA THR A 221 -15.80 -14.04 -6.58
C THR A 221 -15.32 -12.82 -7.34
N LEU A 222 -14.01 -12.73 -7.59
CA LEU A 222 -13.39 -11.64 -8.34
C LEU A 222 -13.92 -11.59 -9.78
N PHE A 223 -14.19 -12.75 -10.40
CA PHE A 223 -14.50 -12.85 -11.82
C PHE A 223 -15.97 -13.10 -12.18
N LEU A 224 -16.62 -14.04 -11.52
CA LEU A 224 -17.90 -14.58 -11.99
C LEU A 224 -19.10 -13.72 -11.62
N ALA A 225 -19.01 -12.93 -10.56
CA ALA A 225 -20.18 -12.20 -10.06
C ALA A 225 -20.44 -10.85 -10.76
N ASN A 226 -19.52 -10.36 -11.63
CA ASN A 226 -19.84 -9.26 -12.57
C ASN A 226 -18.90 -9.22 -13.79
N PRO A 227 -18.96 -10.24 -14.67
CA PRO A 227 -17.96 -10.44 -15.71
C PRO A 227 -17.96 -9.29 -16.71
N LYS A 228 -19.12 -8.70 -17.05
CA LYS A 228 -19.19 -7.60 -18.01
C LYS A 228 -18.46 -6.35 -17.51
N LYS A 229 -18.72 -5.92 -16.27
CA LYS A 229 -18.11 -4.70 -15.73
C LYS A 229 -16.61 -4.89 -15.50
N MET A 230 -16.20 -6.04 -14.96
CA MET A 230 -14.79 -6.35 -14.73
C MET A 230 -14.01 -6.44 -16.04
N ARG A 231 -14.58 -7.11 -17.05
CA ARG A 231 -14.04 -7.18 -18.40
C ARG A 231 -13.78 -5.79 -19.00
N ILE A 232 -14.71 -4.85 -18.83
CA ILE A 232 -14.54 -3.46 -19.29
C ILE A 232 -13.39 -2.75 -18.56
N GLN A 233 -13.27 -2.93 -17.24
CA GLN A 233 -12.20 -2.27 -16.49
C GLN A 233 -10.83 -2.89 -16.76
N PHE A 234 -10.72 -4.21 -16.79
CA PHE A 234 -9.48 -4.91 -17.11
C PHE A 234 -8.98 -4.58 -18.50
N ALA A 235 -9.86 -4.42 -19.49
CA ALA A 235 -9.48 -4.02 -20.85
C ALA A 235 -8.84 -2.62 -20.95
N LYS A 236 -8.94 -1.79 -19.89
CA LYS A 236 -8.28 -0.47 -19.82
C LYS A 236 -6.90 -0.52 -19.19
N LEU A 237 -6.54 -1.64 -18.55
CA LEU A 237 -5.24 -1.77 -17.90
C LEU A 237 -4.12 -1.73 -18.95
N GLU A 238 -3.09 -0.95 -18.66
CA GLU A 238 -1.84 -0.89 -19.39
C GLU A 238 -0.78 -1.76 -18.70
N HIS A 239 -0.89 -1.95 -17.38
CA HIS A 239 0.03 -2.74 -16.59
C HIS A 239 -0.75 -3.68 -15.66
N LEU A 240 -0.45 -4.98 -15.78
CA LEU A 240 -0.99 -6.03 -14.91
C LEU A 240 0.16 -6.88 -14.38
N ASP A 241 0.34 -6.84 -13.06
CA ASP A 241 1.30 -7.69 -12.35
C ASP A 241 0.55 -8.57 -11.35
N LEU A 242 0.64 -9.88 -11.59
CA LEU A 242 0.06 -10.95 -10.77
C LEU A 242 1.13 -11.95 -10.35
N SER A 243 2.38 -11.51 -10.26
CA SER A 243 3.50 -12.36 -9.87
C SER A 243 3.34 -12.92 -8.44
N TYR A 244 3.89 -14.11 -8.23
CA TYR A 244 3.94 -14.79 -6.93
C TYR A 244 2.57 -14.98 -6.26
N ASN A 245 1.55 -15.38 -7.01
CA ASN A 245 0.19 -15.58 -6.51
C ASN A 245 -0.25 -17.05 -6.46
N ASP A 246 0.65 -17.98 -6.83
CA ASP A 246 0.36 -19.42 -6.90
C ASP A 246 -0.85 -19.75 -7.81
N LEU A 247 -1.03 -18.95 -8.86
CA LEU A 247 -2.10 -19.15 -9.85
C LEU A 247 -1.85 -20.41 -10.67
N ASP A 248 -2.91 -21.16 -10.92
CA ASP A 248 -2.87 -22.21 -11.94
C ASP A 248 -3.03 -21.64 -13.37
N ALA A 249 -2.85 -22.54 -14.34
CA ALA A 249 -2.99 -22.23 -15.76
C ALA A 249 -4.33 -21.57 -16.14
N GLN A 250 -5.43 -22.12 -15.64
CA GLN A 250 -6.77 -21.66 -16.01
C GLN A 250 -7.07 -20.29 -15.39
N GLU A 251 -6.63 -20.08 -14.16
CA GLU A 251 -6.76 -18.82 -13.43
C GLU A 251 -5.96 -17.70 -14.11
N ALA A 252 -4.71 -17.97 -14.49
CA ALA A 252 -3.89 -17.02 -15.24
C ALA A 252 -4.50 -16.68 -16.61
N ILE A 253 -4.96 -17.69 -17.36
CA ILE A 253 -5.64 -17.50 -18.65
C ILE A 253 -6.91 -16.64 -18.48
N ASN A 254 -7.66 -16.80 -17.39
CA ASN A 254 -8.84 -15.98 -17.12
C ASN A 254 -8.47 -14.51 -16.93
N PHE A 255 -7.44 -14.20 -16.12
CA PHE A 255 -6.94 -12.83 -15.95
C PHE A 255 -6.52 -12.19 -17.27
N VAL A 256 -5.71 -12.91 -18.06
CA VAL A 256 -5.23 -12.43 -19.36
C VAL A 256 -6.40 -12.20 -20.32
N ASN A 257 -7.34 -13.14 -20.41
CA ASN A 257 -8.53 -12.97 -21.25
C ASN A 257 -9.36 -11.74 -20.88
N MET A 258 -9.46 -11.40 -19.59
CA MET A 258 -10.13 -10.18 -19.14
C MET A 258 -9.37 -8.91 -19.50
N ALA A 259 -8.04 -8.90 -19.37
CA ALA A 259 -7.21 -7.77 -19.79
C ALA A 259 -7.23 -7.55 -21.31
N LEU A 260 -7.42 -8.62 -22.09
CA LEU A 260 -7.45 -8.58 -23.56
C LEU A 260 -8.85 -8.50 -24.16
N ALA A 261 -9.86 -8.27 -23.34
CA ALA A 261 -11.22 -8.58 -23.73
C ALA A 261 -11.91 -7.53 -24.62
N GLY A 262 -11.28 -6.37 -24.79
CA GLY A 262 -11.72 -5.29 -25.68
C GLY A 262 -11.22 -5.45 -27.11
N GLU A 263 -11.81 -4.70 -28.05
CA GLU A 263 -11.38 -4.71 -29.47
C GLU A 263 -9.97 -4.16 -29.67
N ARG A 264 -9.51 -3.30 -28.74
CA ARG A 264 -8.16 -2.74 -28.71
C ARG A 264 -7.60 -2.84 -27.30
N PRO A 265 -7.03 -3.99 -26.91
CA PRO A 265 -6.38 -4.15 -25.62
C PRO A 265 -5.30 -3.09 -25.41
N ARG A 266 -5.26 -2.50 -24.21
CA ARG A 266 -4.26 -1.48 -23.86
C ARG A 266 -3.06 -2.03 -23.10
N LEU A 267 -3.08 -3.33 -22.80
CA LEU A 267 -2.06 -3.98 -22.00
C LEU A 267 -0.69 -3.88 -22.69
N LYS A 268 0.26 -3.26 -21.98
CA LYS A 268 1.67 -3.07 -22.38
C LYS A 268 2.61 -3.91 -21.54
N TYR A 269 2.28 -4.10 -20.26
CA TYR A 269 3.07 -4.90 -19.33
C TYR A 269 2.22 -6.01 -18.71
N LEU A 270 2.72 -7.24 -18.78
CA LEU A 270 2.14 -8.40 -18.10
C LEU A 270 3.23 -9.14 -17.31
N ASP A 271 3.02 -9.33 -16.02
CA ASP A 271 3.89 -10.16 -15.18
C ASP A 271 3.10 -11.27 -14.49
N LEU A 272 3.46 -12.50 -14.82
CA LEU A 272 2.95 -13.74 -14.24
C LEU A 272 4.07 -14.55 -13.58
N SER A 273 5.26 -13.97 -13.38
CA SER A 273 6.40 -14.67 -12.81
C SER A 273 6.12 -15.26 -11.41
N GLY A 274 6.80 -16.34 -11.07
CA GLY A 274 6.68 -16.99 -9.75
C GLY A 274 5.33 -17.67 -9.49
N ASN A 275 4.53 -17.92 -10.53
CA ASN A 275 3.32 -18.75 -10.45
C ASN A 275 3.64 -20.15 -10.97
N SER A 276 4.31 -20.97 -10.13
CA SER A 276 4.92 -22.26 -10.52
C SER A 276 3.95 -23.37 -10.99
N LYS A 277 2.65 -23.08 -11.00
CA LYS A 277 1.60 -23.99 -11.52
C LYS A 277 1.23 -23.67 -12.97
N ILE A 278 1.77 -22.59 -13.55
CA ILE A 278 1.58 -22.24 -14.96
C ILE A 278 2.67 -22.95 -15.77
N GLY A 279 2.49 -24.25 -16.01
CA GLY A 279 3.49 -25.02 -16.78
C GLY A 279 3.63 -24.55 -18.24
N ASP A 280 4.68 -25.03 -18.92
CA ASP A 280 5.09 -24.61 -20.28
C ASP A 280 3.97 -24.57 -21.33
N ALA A 281 3.09 -25.57 -21.35
CA ALA A 281 1.97 -25.62 -22.29
C ALA A 281 0.99 -24.45 -22.08
N SER A 282 0.80 -24.04 -20.83
CA SER A 282 -0.06 -22.93 -20.44
C SER A 282 0.59 -21.59 -20.75
N CYS A 283 1.91 -21.45 -20.53
CA CYS A 283 2.67 -20.30 -20.98
C CYS A 283 2.54 -20.12 -22.51
N HIS A 284 2.66 -21.22 -23.27
CA HIS A 284 2.46 -21.19 -24.71
C HIS A 284 1.03 -20.72 -25.08
N GLY A 285 0.00 -21.26 -24.41
CA GLY A 285 -1.39 -20.83 -24.62
C GLY A 285 -1.62 -19.34 -24.31
N ILE A 286 -1.00 -18.81 -23.25
CA ILE A 286 -1.06 -17.38 -22.91
C ILE A 286 -0.37 -16.54 -24.00
N LEU A 287 0.79 -16.95 -24.49
CA LEU A 287 1.48 -16.25 -25.58
C LEU A 287 0.67 -16.25 -26.88
N GLU A 288 0.02 -17.35 -27.22
CA GLU A 288 -0.86 -17.42 -28.39
C GLU A 288 -2.09 -16.52 -28.23
N LEU A 289 -2.68 -16.45 -27.03
CA LEU A 289 -3.75 -15.51 -26.71
C LEU A 289 -3.33 -14.05 -26.92
N LEU A 290 -2.13 -13.68 -26.46
CA LEU A 290 -1.57 -12.34 -26.62
C LEU A 290 -1.33 -12.03 -28.11
N ARG A 291 -0.74 -12.96 -28.86
CA ARG A 291 -0.52 -12.83 -30.32
C ARG A 291 -1.83 -12.62 -31.08
N ALA A 292 -2.86 -13.41 -30.78
CA ALA A 292 -4.15 -13.37 -31.47
C ALA A 292 -4.91 -12.05 -31.25
N LYS A 293 -4.62 -11.31 -30.18
CA LYS A 293 -5.35 -10.10 -29.79
C LYS A 293 -4.71 -8.81 -30.28
N HIS A 294 -3.61 -8.88 -31.02
CA HIS A 294 -2.84 -7.71 -31.49
C HIS A 294 -2.58 -6.70 -30.36
N CYS A 295 -2.30 -7.19 -29.15
CA CYS A 295 -2.04 -6.32 -28.01
C CYS A 295 -0.72 -5.57 -28.19
N MET A 296 -0.66 -4.34 -27.70
CA MET A 296 0.51 -3.47 -27.72
C MET A 296 1.49 -3.82 -26.59
N LEU A 297 1.75 -5.11 -26.37
CA LEU A 297 2.65 -5.55 -25.31
C LEU A 297 4.07 -5.11 -25.60
N GLU A 298 4.66 -4.45 -24.61
CA GLU A 298 6.05 -4.00 -24.59
C GLU A 298 6.90 -4.98 -23.76
N GLU A 299 6.32 -5.58 -22.71
CA GLU A 299 7.01 -6.47 -21.79
C GLU A 299 6.10 -7.59 -21.26
N VAL A 300 6.62 -8.82 -21.25
CA VAL A 300 5.96 -10.00 -20.66
C VAL A 300 6.96 -10.76 -19.81
N LYS A 301 6.61 -11.04 -18.55
CA LYS A 301 7.39 -11.85 -17.62
C LYS A 301 6.64 -13.10 -17.21
N MET A 302 7.30 -14.24 -17.37
CA MET A 302 6.81 -15.57 -16.98
C MET A 302 7.97 -16.40 -16.40
N GLU A 303 8.92 -15.77 -15.71
CA GLU A 303 10.02 -16.52 -15.09
C GLU A 303 9.52 -17.28 -13.85
N GLY A 304 9.95 -18.53 -13.67
CA GLY A 304 9.53 -19.35 -12.52
C GLY A 304 8.05 -19.72 -12.52
N THR A 305 7.42 -19.72 -13.70
CA THR A 305 6.09 -20.30 -13.95
C THR A 305 6.16 -21.77 -14.29
#